data_AF-A0A2K3M9Y8-F1
#
_entry.id   AF-A0A2K3M9Y8-F1
#
_cell.length_a   1.000
_cell.length_b   1.000
_cell.length_c   1.000
_cell.angle_alpha   90.00
_cell.angle_beta   90.00
_cell.angle_gamma   90.00
#
_symmetry.space_group_name_H-M   'P 1'
#
loop_
_entity.id
_entity.type
_entity.pdbx_description
1 polymer ?
#
loop_
_entity_poly.entity_id
_entity_poly.type
_entity_poly.pdbx_seq_one_letter_code
_entity_poly.pdbx_strand_id
1 'polypeptide(L)'
;QIESCLSKVEQSPTESMHNALSPSLKALIADKLVKHSDVDVKVALASCFSEITRITAPDAPYDDDQMKEVFRLIVSSFENLHDKSSQWHSKRILILETVAKVRSCVVMLDLECDALILEMFQHFLKTI
;
A
#
# COMPACT_ATOMS: atom_id res chain seq x y z
N GLN A 1 -10.88 8.82 -5.95
CA GLN A 1 -11.90 8.09 -6.74
C GLN A 1 -11.51 6.63 -6.95
N ILE A 2 -10.30 6.30 -7.42
CA ILE A 2 -9.86 4.90 -7.64
C ILE A 2 -9.90 4.06 -6.35
N GLU A 3 -9.26 4.53 -5.27
CA GLU A 3 -9.24 3.80 -3.99
C GLU A 3 -10.63 3.50 -3.44
N SER A 4 -11.57 4.44 -3.50
CA SER A 4 -12.96 4.21 -3.07
C SER A 4 -13.70 3.13 -3.89
N CYS A 5 -13.28 2.89 -5.14
CA CYS A 5 -13.77 1.76 -5.92
C CYS A 5 -13.12 0.46 -5.46
N LEU A 6 -11.79 0.47 -5.24
CA LEU A 6 -11.03 -0.70 -4.79
C LEU A 6 -11.50 -1.19 -3.41
N SER A 7 -11.83 -0.29 -2.48
CA SER A 7 -12.29 -0.67 -1.14
C SER A 7 -13.62 -1.42 -1.10
N LYS A 8 -14.38 -1.39 -2.20
CA LYS A 8 -15.64 -2.14 -2.36
C LYS A 8 -15.44 -3.53 -2.97
N VAL A 9 -14.24 -3.84 -3.46
CA VAL A 9 -13.94 -5.14 -4.07
C VAL A 9 -13.53 -6.11 -2.97
N GLU A 10 -14.19 -7.27 -2.93
CA GLU A 10 -13.86 -8.33 -1.98
C GLU A 10 -12.48 -8.94 -2.26
N GLN A 11 -11.92 -9.59 -1.24
CA GLN A 11 -10.69 -10.35 -1.38
C GLN A 11 -10.92 -11.59 -2.26
N SER A 12 -9.91 -11.96 -3.04
CA SER A 12 -9.95 -13.07 -4.01
C SER A 12 -11.16 -12.96 -4.96
N PRO A 13 -11.24 -11.86 -5.74
CA PRO A 13 -12.39 -11.58 -6.58
C PRO A 13 -12.52 -12.59 -7.73
N THR A 14 -13.68 -12.61 -8.40
CA THR A 14 -13.89 -13.44 -9.58
C THR A 14 -12.89 -13.11 -10.69
N GLU A 15 -12.61 -14.08 -11.57
CA GLU A 15 -11.70 -13.89 -12.71
C GLU A 15 -12.11 -12.70 -13.59
N SER A 16 -13.41 -12.50 -13.82
CA SER A 16 -13.93 -11.35 -14.56
C SER A 16 -13.58 -10.02 -13.90
N MET A 17 -13.68 -9.93 -12.57
CA MET A 17 -13.33 -8.74 -11.81
C MET A 17 -11.82 -8.53 -11.79
N HIS A 18 -11.04 -9.59 -11.60
CA HIS A 18 -9.59 -9.54 -11.69
C HIS A 18 -9.12 -9.01 -13.06
N ASN A 19 -9.71 -9.51 -14.15
CA ASN A 19 -9.42 -9.05 -15.51
C ASN A 19 -9.81 -7.57 -15.71
N ALA A 20 -10.91 -7.12 -15.13
CA ALA A 20 -11.32 -5.72 -15.16
C ALA A 20 -10.35 -4.80 -14.39
N LEU A 21 -9.70 -5.31 -13.33
CA LEU A 21 -8.71 -4.56 -12.55
C LEU A 21 -7.33 -4.53 -13.21
N SER A 22 -6.98 -5.52 -14.03
CA SER A 22 -5.65 -5.70 -14.63
C SER A 22 -5.04 -4.43 -15.26
N PRO A 23 -5.78 -3.61 -16.04
CA PRO A 23 -5.24 -2.36 -16.56
C PRO A 23 -4.80 -1.37 -15.47
N SER A 24 -5.58 -1.28 -14.39
CA SER A 24 -5.27 -0.40 -13.25
C SER A 24 -4.05 -0.89 -12.47
N LEU A 25 -3.93 -2.21 -12.24
CA LEU A 25 -2.75 -2.80 -11.60
C LEU A 25 -1.46 -2.44 -12.36
N LYS A 26 -1.47 -2.60 -13.69
CA LYS A 26 -0.33 -2.29 -14.56
C LYS A 26 -0.03 -0.79 -14.61
N ALA A 27 -1.05 0.05 -14.64
CA ALA A 27 -0.87 1.50 -14.68
C ALA A 27 -0.28 2.03 -13.36
N LEU A 28 -0.72 1.51 -12.21
CA LEU A 28 -0.31 1.99 -10.89
C LEU A 28 1.17 1.72 -10.59
N ILE A 29 1.70 0.57 -11.01
CA ILE A 29 3.11 0.22 -10.80
C ILE A 29 4.07 0.86 -11.81
N ALA A 30 3.55 1.64 -12.78
CA ALA A 30 4.40 2.31 -13.74
C ALA A 30 5.32 3.32 -13.05
N ASP A 31 6.61 3.29 -13.43
CA ASP A 31 7.71 4.09 -12.88
C ASP A 31 7.36 5.58 -12.66
N LYS A 32 6.61 6.17 -13.59
CA LYS A 32 6.22 7.58 -13.55
C LYS A 32 5.38 7.93 -12.30
N LEU A 33 4.53 7.01 -11.84
CA LEU A 33 3.69 7.21 -10.66
C LEU A 33 4.46 6.88 -9.39
N VAL A 34 5.15 5.76 -9.39
CA VAL A 34 5.87 5.24 -8.23
C VAL A 34 7.02 6.17 -7.79
N LYS A 35 7.72 6.78 -8.76
CA LYS A 35 8.83 7.70 -8.52
C LYS A 35 8.39 9.17 -8.40
N HIS A 36 7.09 9.43 -8.32
CA HIS A 36 6.56 10.79 -8.19
C HIS A 36 7.03 11.43 -6.87
N SER A 37 7.40 12.72 -6.88
CA SER A 37 7.95 13.40 -5.70
C SER A 37 6.88 13.90 -4.73
N ASP A 38 5.70 14.27 -5.25
CA ASP A 38 4.58 14.81 -4.50
C ASP A 38 4.04 13.84 -3.43
N VAL A 39 3.89 14.33 -2.20
CA VAL A 39 3.46 13.56 -1.03
C VAL A 39 2.00 13.13 -1.14
N ASP A 40 1.13 13.97 -1.68
CA ASP A 40 -0.29 13.67 -1.83
C ASP A 40 -0.48 12.53 -2.84
N VAL A 41 0.30 12.55 -3.92
CA VAL A 41 0.34 11.46 -4.90
C VAL A 41 0.83 10.16 -4.25
N LYS A 42 1.90 10.21 -3.45
CA LYS A 42 2.42 9.01 -2.76
C LYS A 42 1.42 8.41 -1.78
N VAL A 43 0.75 9.21 -0.96
CA VAL A 43 -0.26 8.72 -0.01
C VAL A 43 -1.47 8.13 -0.76
N ALA A 44 -1.90 8.77 -1.86
CA ALA A 44 -2.97 8.22 -2.69
C ALA A 44 -2.58 6.89 -3.34
N LEU A 45 -1.34 6.77 -3.84
CA LEU A 45 -0.81 5.52 -4.41
C LEU A 45 -0.70 4.42 -3.35
N ALA A 46 -0.12 4.72 -2.18
CA ALA A 46 -0.03 3.80 -1.05
C ALA A 46 -1.42 3.25 -0.65
N SER A 47 -2.43 4.12 -0.63
CA SER A 47 -3.82 3.74 -0.38
C SER A 47 -4.42 2.84 -1.45
N CYS A 48 -4.07 3.03 -2.73
CA CYS A 48 -4.51 2.13 -3.79
C CYS A 48 -3.79 0.78 -3.70
N PHE A 49 -2.49 0.79 -3.43
CA PHE A 49 -1.68 -0.42 -3.31
C PHE A 49 -2.06 -1.26 -2.09
N SER A 50 -2.38 -0.66 -0.95
CA SER A 50 -2.88 -1.38 0.22
C SER A 50 -4.16 -2.15 -0.11
N GLU A 51 -5.10 -1.51 -0.81
CA GLU A 51 -6.34 -2.16 -1.26
C GLU A 51 -6.09 -3.25 -2.31
N ILE A 52 -5.20 -3.03 -3.28
CA ILE A 52 -4.86 -4.06 -4.27
C ILE A 52 -4.24 -5.29 -3.61
N THR A 53 -3.33 -5.07 -2.65
CA THR A 53 -2.74 -6.16 -1.86
C THR A 53 -3.82 -6.93 -1.09
N ARG A 54 -4.80 -6.22 -0.53
CA ARG A 54 -5.96 -6.86 0.14
C ARG A 54 -6.87 -7.62 -0.81
N ILE A 55 -7.14 -7.09 -1.99
CA ILE A 55 -7.99 -7.73 -2.98
C ILE A 55 -7.34 -9.02 -3.48
N THR A 56 -6.03 -8.99 -3.73
CA THR A 56 -5.29 -10.10 -4.35
C THR A 56 -4.81 -11.15 -3.34
N ALA A 57 -4.71 -10.81 -2.05
CA ALA A 57 -4.35 -11.76 -1.00
C ALA A 57 -5.19 -13.06 -1.09
N PRO A 58 -4.58 -14.25 -0.91
CA PRO A 58 -3.20 -14.47 -0.46
C PRO A 58 -2.13 -14.32 -1.55
N ASP A 59 -2.52 -14.15 -2.82
CA ASP A 59 -1.59 -14.05 -3.94
C ASP A 59 -1.00 -12.64 -4.04
N ALA A 60 0.28 -12.54 -4.42
CA ALA A 60 0.91 -11.25 -4.63
C ALA A 60 0.42 -10.61 -5.94
N PRO A 61 0.06 -9.32 -5.95
CA PRO A 61 -0.42 -8.63 -7.15
C PRO A 61 0.70 -8.35 -8.18
N TYR A 62 1.96 -8.42 -7.74
CA TYR A 62 3.15 -8.03 -8.49
C TYR A 62 4.31 -8.99 -8.21
N ASP A 63 5.37 -8.92 -9.02
CA ASP A 63 6.62 -9.63 -8.74
C ASP A 63 7.35 -9.06 -7.52
N ASP A 64 8.36 -9.78 -7.02
CA ASP A 64 9.07 -9.45 -5.78
C ASP A 64 9.70 -8.04 -5.79
N ASP A 65 10.30 -7.63 -6.90
CA ASP A 65 10.95 -6.32 -7.03
C ASP A 65 9.92 -5.19 -7.02
N GLN A 66 8.80 -5.39 -7.72
CA GLN A 66 7.67 -4.47 -7.70
C GLN A 66 7.01 -4.41 -6.32
N MET A 67 6.87 -5.55 -5.63
CA MET A 67 6.31 -5.61 -4.28
C MET A 67 7.16 -4.86 -3.26
N LYS A 68 8.49 -4.95 -3.35
CA LYS A 68 9.41 -4.15 -2.51
C LYS A 68 9.14 -2.66 -2.65
N GLU A 69 8.94 -2.20 -3.88
CA GLU A 69 8.66 -0.79 -4.17
C GLU A 69 7.26 -0.36 -3.72
N VAL A 70 6.27 -1.23 -3.84
CA VAL A 70 4.94 -1.05 -3.24
C VAL A 70 5.04 -0.88 -1.72
N PHE A 71 5.78 -1.76 -1.04
CA PHE A 71 5.96 -1.66 0.41
C PHE A 71 6.71 -0.41 0.81
N ARG A 72 7.70 0.04 0.03
CA ARG A 72 8.39 1.31 0.26
C ARG A 72 7.40 2.49 0.25
N LEU A 73 6.48 2.53 -0.70
CA LEU A 73 5.44 3.56 -0.75
C LEU A 73 4.49 3.49 0.44
N ILE A 74 4.03 2.28 0.79
CA ILE A 74 3.15 2.05 1.94
C ILE A 74 3.82 2.52 3.24
N VAL A 75 5.07 2.11 3.49
CA VAL A 75 5.83 2.50 4.70
C VAL A 75 6.06 4.02 4.73
N SER A 76 6.40 4.64 3.61
CA SER A 76 6.58 6.10 3.53
C SER A 76 5.30 6.87 3.89
N SER A 77 4.13 6.28 3.67
CA SER A 77 2.85 6.88 4.05
C SER A 77 2.67 6.99 5.58
N PHE A 78 3.51 6.34 6.38
CA PHE A 78 3.44 6.38 7.85
C PHE A 78 4.30 7.47 8.50
N GLU A 79 5.15 8.18 7.76
CA GLU A 79 6.12 9.14 8.34
C GLU A 79 5.51 10.18 9.29
N ASN A 80 4.32 10.70 8.96
CA ASN A 80 3.60 11.71 9.75
C ASN A 80 2.31 11.16 10.34
N LEU A 81 2.29 9.88 10.73
CA LEU A 81 1.08 9.25 11.29
C LEU A 81 0.59 9.91 12.59
N HIS A 82 1.49 10.54 13.37
CA HIS A 82 1.12 11.30 14.58
C HIS A 82 0.34 12.57 14.30
N ASP A 83 0.49 13.17 13.11
CA ASP A 83 -0.15 14.42 12.77
C ASP A 83 -1.65 14.20 12.49
N LYS A 84 -2.44 14.26 13.56
CA LYS A 84 -3.92 14.15 13.50
C LYS A 84 -4.57 15.34 12.81
N SER A 85 -3.85 16.46 12.60
CA SER A 85 -4.37 17.63 11.90
C SER A 85 -4.22 17.53 10.38
N SER A 86 -3.37 16.62 9.90
CA SER A 86 -3.19 16.34 8.49
C SER A 86 -4.50 15.87 7.84
N GLN A 87 -4.83 16.42 6.68
CA GLN A 87 -5.95 15.94 5.85
C GLN A 87 -5.82 14.44 5.47
N TRP A 88 -4.61 13.89 5.57
CA TRP A 88 -4.32 12.51 5.23
C TRP A 88 -4.37 11.55 6.41
N HIS A 89 -4.57 12.03 7.64
CA HIS A 89 -4.49 11.19 8.83
C HIS A 89 -5.41 9.96 8.74
N SER A 90 -6.70 10.16 8.46
CA SER A 90 -7.66 9.06 8.32
C SER A 90 -7.26 8.07 7.23
N LYS A 91 -6.67 8.55 6.13
CA LYS A 91 -6.21 7.68 5.04
C LYS A 91 -4.99 6.85 5.45
N ARG A 92 -4.03 7.44 6.16
CA ARG A 92 -2.86 6.72 6.69
C ARG A 92 -3.27 5.63 7.69
N ILE A 93 -4.29 5.89 8.51
CA ILE A 93 -4.86 4.89 9.43
C ILE A 93 -5.48 3.71 8.65
N LEU A 94 -6.28 3.97 7.61
CA LEU A 94 -6.86 2.91 6.78
C LEU A 94 -5.80 2.05 6.06
N ILE A 95 -4.71 2.68 5.59
CA ILE A 95 -3.57 1.95 5.03
C ILE A 95 -2.97 1.01 6.08
N LEU A 96 -2.72 1.50 7.29
CA LEU A 96 -2.17 0.70 8.38
C LEU A 96 -3.08 -0.46 8.79
N GLU A 97 -4.39 -0.22 8.91
CA GLU A 97 -5.38 -1.25 9.19
C GLU A 97 -5.36 -2.36 8.12
N THR A 98 -5.24 -1.97 6.85
CA THR A 98 -5.18 -2.90 5.73
C THR A 98 -3.92 -3.75 5.75
N VAL A 99 -2.76 -3.12 5.95
CA VAL A 99 -1.44 -3.78 6.12
C VAL A 99 -1.49 -4.81 7.25
N ALA A 100 -2.10 -4.47 8.38
CA ALA A 100 -2.27 -5.38 9.50
C ALA A 100 -3.22 -6.54 9.17
N LYS A 101 -4.37 -6.25 8.55
CA LYS A 101 -5.41 -7.23 8.20
C LYS A 101 -4.87 -8.34 7.28
N VAL A 102 -4.07 -7.97 6.29
CA VAL A 102 -3.52 -8.92 5.29
C VAL A 102 -2.14 -9.42 5.68
N ARG A 103 -1.68 -9.09 6.90
CA ARG A 103 -0.40 -9.52 7.47
C ARG A 103 0.79 -9.19 6.56
N SER A 104 0.77 -8.02 5.91
CA SER A 104 1.79 -7.59 4.95
C SER A 104 3.22 -7.62 5.52
N CYS A 105 3.40 -7.47 6.83
CA CYS A 105 4.71 -7.59 7.46
C CYS A 105 5.34 -8.97 7.31
N VAL A 106 4.53 -10.04 7.21
CA VAL A 106 5.05 -11.39 6.93
C VAL A 106 5.61 -11.44 5.53
N VAL A 107 4.88 -10.90 4.54
CA VAL A 107 5.35 -10.80 3.15
C VAL A 107 6.62 -9.94 3.06
N MET A 108 6.70 -8.84 3.81
CA MET A 108 7.91 -8.02 3.87
C MET A 108 9.12 -8.81 4.41
N LEU A 109 8.92 -9.69 5.38
CA LEU A 109 10.00 -10.57 5.87
C LEU A 109 10.40 -11.61 4.82
N ASP A 110 9.42 -12.21 4.12
CA ASP A 110 9.68 -13.19 3.06
C ASP A 110 10.44 -12.56 1.88
N LEU A 111 10.26 -11.26 1.64
CA LEU A 111 10.96 -10.49 0.60
C LEU A 111 12.28 -9.85 1.07
N GLU A 112 12.73 -10.13 2.30
CA GLU A 112 13.97 -9.55 2.87
C GLU A 112 13.94 -8.01 2.99
N CYS A 113 12.77 -7.44 3.30
CA CYS A 113 12.56 -6.00 3.47
C CYS A 113 12.86 -5.50 4.90
N ASP A 114 13.85 -6.06 5.60
CA ASP A 114 14.14 -5.75 7.01
C ASP A 114 14.34 -4.25 7.27
N ALA A 115 14.99 -3.55 6.34
CA ALA A 115 15.21 -2.11 6.44
C ALA A 115 13.90 -1.31 6.40
N LEU A 116 12.93 -1.72 5.58
CA LEU A 116 11.61 -1.06 5.52
C LEU A 116 10.79 -1.33 6.78
N ILE A 117 10.89 -2.54 7.34
CA ILE A 117 10.25 -2.86 8.62
C ILE A 117 10.82 -1.97 9.72
N LEU A 118 12.15 -1.83 9.79
CA LEU A 118 12.80 -0.94 10.75
C LEU A 118 12.35 0.51 10.57
N GLU A 119 12.32 1.00 9.33
CA GLU A 119 11.86 2.36 9.00
C GLU A 119 10.40 2.57 9.45
N MET A 120 9.52 1.59 9.22
CA MET A 120 8.12 1.63 9.67
C MET A 120 8.03 1.78 11.20
N PHE A 121 8.81 1.00 11.95
CA PHE A 121 8.86 1.14 13.42
C PHE A 121 9.42 2.50 13.85
N GLN A 122 10.42 3.04 13.16
CA GLN A 122 10.93 4.39 13.44
C GLN A 122 9.85 5.45 13.25
N HIS A 123 9.04 5.36 12.19
CA HIS A 123 7.90 6.26 11.97
C HIS A 123 6.90 6.18 13.11
N PHE A 124 6.60 4.98 13.62
CA PHE A 124 5.70 4.79 14.76
C PHE A 124 6.30 5.28 16.08
N LEU A 125 7.59 5.06 16.31
CA LEU A 125 8.25 5.44 17.58
C LEU A 125 8.56 6.94 17.67
N LYS A 126 8.72 7.65 16.54
CA LYS A 126 8.77 9.13 16.51
C LYS A 126 7.51 9.78 17.12
N THR A 127 6.43 9.02 17.26
CA THR A 127 5.14 9.50 17.79
C THR A 127 5.02 9.37 19.32
N ILE A 128 5.99 8.75 19.99
CA ILE A 128 6.08 8.56 21.45
C ILE A 128 7.09 9.55 22.02
#